data_AF-A0A923GJV9-F1
#
_entry.id   AF-A0A923GJV9-F1
#
_cell.length_a   1.000
_cell.length_b   1.000
_cell.length_c   1.000
_cell.angle_alpha   90.00
_cell.angle_beta   90.00
_cell.angle_gamma   90.00
#
_symmetry.space_group_name_H-M   'P 1'
#
loop_
_entity.id
_entity.type
_entity.pdbx_description
1 polymer ?
#
loop_
_entity_poly.entity_id
_entity_poly.type
_entity_poly.pdbx_seq_one_letter_code
_entity_poly.pdbx_strand_id
1 'polypeptide(L)'
;MADGCYNHIYSVLVENDQDTLGIIAYSLYKRQKIEFIQSFKVKHDREPKDTDLAPFHDVSNSPTQLESYRNQASQLVQGFLDASIATQAAELDRYYSEKASNEIRNAKPGFWLGVAQSLVGSVLFVFLLGFLVFFTWSLNQGAKQVIEQVFDVVITDSHST
;
A
#
# COMPACT_ATOMS: atom_id res chain seq x y z
N MET A 1 11.67 40.98 45.31
CA MET A 1 10.68 40.06 44.71
C MET A 1 11.32 39.48 43.46
N ALA A 2 11.83 38.26 43.52
CA ALA A 2 12.70 37.65 42.52
C ALA A 2 11.92 36.68 41.61
N ASP A 3 10.92 37.22 40.91
CA ASP A 3 9.79 36.43 40.40
C ASP A 3 9.56 36.56 38.88
N GLY A 4 10.63 36.60 38.07
CA GLY A 4 10.44 36.92 36.64
C GLY A 4 11.45 36.39 35.61
N CYS A 5 12.42 35.56 35.97
CA CYS A 5 13.50 35.15 35.03
C CYS A 5 13.54 33.66 34.65
N TYR A 6 12.57 32.85 35.08
CA TYR A 6 12.69 31.40 34.94
C TYR A 6 12.23 30.80 33.61
N ASN A 7 11.67 31.57 32.66
CA ASN A 7 11.24 30.98 31.39
C ASN A 7 11.16 31.88 30.15
N HIS A 8 11.98 32.94 30.07
CA HIS A 8 11.95 33.85 28.91
C HIS A 8 12.18 33.13 27.56
N ILE A 9 13.08 32.16 27.53
CA ILE A 9 13.43 31.45 26.28
C ILE A 9 12.29 30.58 25.77
N TYR A 10 11.44 30.05 26.65
CA TYR A 10 10.25 29.33 26.21
C TYR A 10 9.31 30.26 25.43
N SER A 11 9.00 31.45 25.96
CA SER A 11 8.15 32.43 25.27
C SER A 11 8.77 33.00 23.98
N VAL A 12 10.09 32.89 23.81
CA VAL A 12 10.78 33.31 22.59
C VAL A 12 10.73 32.21 21.52
N LEU A 13 10.80 30.94 21.91
CA LEU A 13 10.81 29.82 20.98
C LEU A 13 9.42 29.25 20.69
N VAL A 14 8.45 29.40 21.60
CA VAL A 14 7.11 28.80 21.53
C VAL A 14 6.07 29.91 21.42
N GLU A 15 5.41 29.98 20.26
CA GLU A 15 4.42 31.02 19.99
C GLU A 15 3.08 30.76 20.69
N ASN A 16 2.70 29.48 20.82
CA ASN A 16 1.46 29.04 21.45
C ASN A 16 1.56 27.57 21.89
N ASP A 17 0.60 27.08 22.67
CA ASP A 17 0.59 25.71 23.22
C ASP A 17 0.52 24.60 22.17
N GLN A 18 0.17 24.93 20.92
CA GLN A 18 0.12 24.00 19.78
C GLN A 18 1.33 24.15 18.84
N ASP A 19 2.27 25.06 19.13
CA ASP A 19 3.53 25.22 18.38
C ASP A 19 4.48 24.06 18.68
N THR A 20 4.19 22.90 18.09
CA THR A 20 4.96 21.66 18.26
C THR A 20 6.42 21.88 17.84
N LEU A 21 6.65 22.68 16.79
CA LEU A 21 7.98 23.00 16.32
C LEU A 21 8.76 23.81 17.37
N GLY A 22 8.13 24.83 17.94
CA GLY A 22 8.67 25.63 19.04
C GLY A 22 8.95 24.79 20.29
N ILE A 23 8.04 23.88 20.67
CA ILE A 23 8.20 22.98 21.82
C ILE A 23 9.41 22.06 21.64
N ILE A 24 9.59 21.51 20.44
CA ILE A 24 10.77 20.70 20.09
C ILE A 24 12.02 21.57 20.10
N ALA A 25 11.99 22.77 19.53
CA ALA A 25 13.11 23.71 19.53
C ALA A 25 13.54 24.08 20.96
N TYR A 26 12.59 24.32 21.86
CA TYR A 26 12.86 24.55 23.27
C TYR A 26 13.47 23.33 23.96
N SER A 27 13.03 22.12 23.60
CA SER A 27 13.62 20.87 24.10
C SER A 27 15.09 20.74 23.65
N LEU A 28 15.42 21.15 22.42
CA LEU A 28 16.81 21.19 21.93
C LEU A 28 17.66 22.20 22.70
N TYR A 29 17.13 23.40 22.97
CA TYR A 29 17.79 24.38 23.84
C TYR A 29 18.10 23.82 25.23
N LYS A 30 17.13 23.15 25.86
CA LYS A 30 17.32 22.54 27.19
C LYS A 30 18.35 21.41 27.16
N ARG A 31 18.36 20.59 26.10
CA ARG A 31 19.38 19.56 25.92
C ARG A 31 20.78 20.18 25.87
N GLN A 32 20.98 21.24 25.08
CA GLN A 32 22.28 21.92 25.01
C GLN A 32 22.67 22.54 26.36
N LYS A 33 21.72 23.10 27.12
CA LYS A 33 21.99 23.61 28.47
C LYS A 33 22.49 22.50 29.42
N ILE A 34 21.89 21.32 29.35
CA ILE A 34 22.31 20.15 30.13
C ILE A 34 23.73 19.73 29.74
N GLU A 35 24.03 19.64 28.44
CA GLU A 35 25.36 19.30 27.92
C GLU A 35 26.43 20.30 28.37
N PHE A 36 26.11 21.60 28.34
CA PHE A 36 26.99 22.66 28.84
C PHE A 36 27.28 22.47 30.34
N ILE A 37 26.23 22.28 31.13
CA ILE A 37 26.33 22.08 32.59
C ILE A 37 27.17 20.83 32.90
N GLN A 38 26.94 19.71 32.21
CA GLN A 38 27.70 18.49 32.39
C GLN A 38 29.19 18.69 32.05
N SER A 39 29.47 19.32 30.91
CA SER A 39 30.83 19.64 30.48
C SER A 39 31.55 20.56 31.48
N PHE A 40 30.83 21.51 32.06
CA PHE A 40 31.36 22.41 33.09
C PHE A 40 31.73 21.63 34.36
N LYS A 41 30.85 20.75 34.85
CA LYS A 41 31.10 19.92 36.04
C LYS A 41 32.36 19.08 35.89
N VAL A 42 32.51 18.41 34.74
CA VAL A 42 33.69 17.58 34.45
C VAL A 42 34.98 18.41 34.47
N LYS A 43 34.93 19.65 33.98
CA LYS A 43 36.12 20.52 33.87
C LYS A 43 36.50 21.21 35.19
N HIS A 44 35.52 21.53 36.02
CA HIS A 44 35.72 22.39 37.20
C HIS A 44 35.43 21.70 38.54
N ASP A 45 35.01 20.43 38.52
CA ASP A 45 34.66 19.60 39.68
C ASP A 45 33.65 20.28 40.62
N ARG A 46 32.74 21.06 40.04
CA ARG A 46 31.68 21.78 40.76
C ARG A 46 30.50 22.10 39.86
N GLU A 47 29.36 22.40 40.48
CA GLU A 47 28.22 22.99 39.79
C GLU A 47 28.54 24.41 39.25
N PRO A 48 28.05 24.76 38.05
CA PRO A 48 28.15 26.13 37.53
C PRO A 48 27.26 27.07 38.35
N LYS A 49 27.78 28.26 38.64
CA LYS A 49 26.99 29.37 39.19
C LYS A 49 26.33 30.13 38.05
N ASP A 50 25.35 30.98 38.34
CA ASP A 50 24.67 31.78 37.31
C ASP A 50 25.64 32.62 36.45
N THR A 51 26.72 33.13 37.04
CA THR A 51 27.79 33.84 36.32
C THR A 51 28.53 32.94 35.32
N ASP A 52 28.69 31.66 35.63
CA ASP A 52 29.34 30.68 34.74
C ASP A 52 28.42 30.29 33.55
N LEU A 53 27.11 30.53 33.67
CA LEU A 53 26.12 30.30 32.63
C LEU A 53 25.95 31.50 31.69
N ALA A 54 26.48 32.68 32.03
CA ALA A 54 26.36 33.87 31.18
C ALA A 54 26.88 33.64 29.75
N PRO A 55 28.06 33.02 29.52
CA PRO A 55 28.54 32.74 28.17
C PRO A 55 27.63 31.78 27.39
N PHE A 56 27.00 30.82 28.10
CA PHE A 56 26.01 29.95 27.48
C PHE A 56 24.79 30.76 27.05
N HIS A 57 24.25 31.60 27.93
CA HIS A 57 23.08 32.44 27.62
C HIS A 57 23.35 33.40 26.46
N ASP A 58 24.52 34.03 26.40
CA ASP A 58 24.87 34.95 25.31
C ASP A 58 24.85 34.27 23.94
N VAL A 59 25.36 33.04 23.87
CA VAL A 59 25.38 32.25 22.63
C VAL A 59 24.00 31.65 22.35
N SER A 60 23.39 30.99 23.33
CA SER A 60 22.13 30.24 23.19
C SER A 60 20.93 31.13 22.90
N ASN A 61 20.95 32.37 23.39
CA ASN A 61 19.87 33.32 23.22
C ASN A 61 20.11 34.29 22.05
N SER A 62 21.21 34.12 21.32
CA SER A 62 21.46 34.89 20.10
C SER A 62 20.40 34.57 19.04
N PRO A 63 19.98 35.54 18.21
CA PRO A 63 18.95 35.32 17.18
C PRO A 63 19.29 34.16 16.25
N THR A 64 20.55 34.04 15.83
CA THR A 64 21.04 32.96 14.97
C THR A 64 20.89 31.58 15.63
N GLN A 65 21.18 31.48 16.93
CA GLN A 65 21.08 30.21 17.64
C GLN A 65 19.63 29.81 17.90
N LEU A 66 18.75 30.78 18.18
CA LEU A 66 17.31 30.56 18.31
C LEU A 66 16.70 30.04 17.01
N GLU A 67 17.06 30.67 15.88
CA GLU A 67 16.67 30.21 14.56
C GLU A 67 17.22 28.80 14.25
N SER A 68 18.47 28.53 14.63
CA SER A 68 19.07 27.20 14.50
C SER A 68 18.29 26.13 15.26
N TYR A 69 17.78 26.40 16.46
CA TYR A 69 16.94 25.44 17.18
C TYR A 69 15.63 25.15 16.43
N ARG A 70 14.98 26.19 15.87
CA ARG A 70 13.76 26.00 15.07
C ARG A 70 14.05 25.21 13.79
N ASN A 71 15.17 25.47 13.13
CA ASN A 71 15.59 24.73 11.93
C ASN A 71 15.89 23.26 12.25
N GLN A 72 16.62 22.98 13.33
CA GLN A 72 16.89 21.61 13.78
C GLN A 72 15.60 20.88 14.16
N ALA A 73 14.68 21.55 14.86
CA ALA A 73 13.37 20.97 15.18
C ALA A 73 12.60 20.62 13.91
N SER A 74 12.66 21.49 12.88
CA SER A 74 11.98 21.28 11.60
C SER A 74 12.54 20.05 10.88
N GLN A 75 13.85 19.92 10.83
CA GLN A 75 14.53 18.76 10.24
C GLN A 75 14.20 17.46 10.99
N LEU A 76 14.12 17.47 12.32
CA LEU A 76 13.74 16.31 13.11
C LEU A 76 12.30 15.87 12.81
N VAL A 77 11.36 16.81 12.76
CA VAL A 77 9.96 16.53 12.46
C VAL A 77 9.82 16.00 11.03
N GLN A 78 10.48 16.64 10.05
CA GLN A 78 10.48 16.18 8.66
C GLN A 78 11.03 14.76 8.54
N GLY A 79 12.19 14.48 9.13
CA GLY A 79 12.78 13.14 9.11
C GLY A 79 11.88 12.08 9.76
N PHE A 80 11.19 12.42 10.85
CA PHE A 80 10.23 11.53 11.49
C PHE A 80 8.99 11.29 10.62
N LEU A 81 8.44 12.34 10.01
CA LEU A 81 7.29 12.25 9.12
C LEU A 81 7.62 11.42 7.87
N ASP A 82 8.76 11.68 7.24
CA ASP A 82 9.21 10.94 6.06
C ASP A 82 9.36 9.45 6.37
N ALA A 83 9.99 9.11 7.50
CA ALA A 83 10.13 7.72 7.94
C ALA A 83 8.76 7.06 8.22
N SER A 84 7.85 7.78 8.88
CA SER A 84 6.54 7.26 9.27
C SER A 84 5.58 7.12 8.09
N ILE A 85 5.61 8.07 7.14
CA ILE A 85 4.79 8.07 5.93
C ILE A 85 5.31 7.03 4.95
N ALA A 86 6.63 6.94 4.73
CA ALA A 86 7.20 5.93 3.84
C ALA A 86 6.83 4.50 4.30
N THR A 87 6.84 4.26 5.61
CA THR A 87 6.44 2.96 6.17
C THR A 87 4.95 2.67 5.93
N GLN A 88 4.08 3.65 6.20
CA GLN A 88 2.63 3.49 6.00
C GLN A 88 2.25 3.35 4.52
N ALA A 89 2.89 4.12 3.63
CA ALA A 89 2.66 4.03 2.19
C ALA A 89 3.03 2.64 1.67
N ALA A 90 4.19 2.11 2.07
CA ALA A 90 4.63 0.76 1.69
C ALA A 90 3.68 -0.32 2.21
N GLU A 91 3.17 -0.18 3.45
CA GLU A 91 2.21 -1.12 4.01
C GLU A 91 0.85 -1.06 3.28
N LEU A 92 0.39 0.14 2.93
CA LEU A 92 -0.86 0.36 2.22
C LEU A 92 -0.82 -0.19 0.79
N ASP A 93 0.27 0.05 0.07
CA ASP A 93 0.50 -0.50 -1.27
C ASP A 93 0.51 -2.04 -1.25
N ARG A 94 1.17 -2.62 -0.24
CA ARG A 94 1.18 -4.08 -0.04
C ARG A 94 -0.22 -4.61 0.22
N TYR A 95 -0.99 -3.94 1.08
CA TYR A 95 -2.36 -4.32 1.40
C TYR A 95 -3.28 -4.29 0.17
N TYR A 96 -3.25 -3.24 -0.64
CA TYR A 96 -4.06 -3.14 -1.85
C TYR A 96 -3.62 -4.13 -2.93
N SER A 97 -2.33 -4.38 -3.09
CA SER A 97 -1.81 -5.35 -4.05
C SER A 97 -2.26 -6.77 -3.69
N GLU A 98 -2.19 -7.13 -2.41
CA GLU A 98 -2.64 -8.42 -1.91
C GLU A 98 -4.16 -8.58 -2.07
N LYS A 99 -4.93 -7.55 -1.71
CA LYS A 99 -6.39 -7.56 -1.86
C LYS A 99 -6.82 -7.67 -3.33
N ALA A 100 -6.21 -6.89 -4.23
CA ALA A 100 -6.47 -6.96 -5.66
C ALA A 100 -6.15 -8.36 -6.21
N SER A 101 -5.03 -8.96 -5.80
CA SER A 101 -4.67 -10.31 -6.21
C SER A 101 -5.68 -11.37 -5.71
N ASN A 102 -6.16 -11.24 -4.47
CA ASN A 102 -7.14 -12.15 -3.88
C ASN A 102 -8.53 -11.99 -4.53
N GLU A 103 -8.97 -10.77 -4.83
CA GLU A 103 -10.23 -10.53 -5.54
C GLU A 103 -10.16 -11.06 -6.97
N ILE A 104 -9.06 -10.85 -7.71
CA ILE A 104 -8.87 -11.42 -9.05
C ILE A 104 -8.88 -12.96 -8.99
N ARG A 105 -8.26 -13.55 -7.97
CA ARG A 105 -8.21 -15.01 -7.81
C ARG A 105 -9.58 -15.60 -7.47
N ASN A 106 -10.39 -14.89 -6.69
CA ASN A 106 -11.74 -15.34 -6.32
C ASN A 106 -12.80 -15.03 -7.39
N ALA A 107 -12.59 -14.03 -8.25
CA ALA A 107 -13.54 -13.63 -9.28
C ALA A 107 -13.40 -14.40 -10.61
N LYS A 108 -12.30 -15.12 -10.84
CA LYS A 108 -12.20 -15.99 -12.02
C LYS A 108 -12.90 -17.33 -11.74
N PRO A 109 -14.09 -17.59 -12.33
CA PRO A 109 -14.57 -18.97 -12.40
C PRO A 109 -13.48 -19.80 -13.09
N GLY A 110 -13.26 -21.02 -12.59
CA GLY A 110 -12.12 -21.84 -12.98
C GLY A 110 -11.98 -21.87 -14.50
N PHE A 111 -10.84 -21.40 -15.01
CA PHE A 111 -10.52 -21.37 -16.44
C PHE A 111 -10.88 -22.69 -17.15
N TRP A 112 -10.68 -23.80 -16.45
CA TRP A 112 -11.04 -25.16 -16.88
C TRP A 112 -12.53 -25.41 -17.13
N LEU A 113 -13.42 -24.77 -16.37
CA LEU A 113 -14.87 -24.86 -16.56
C LEU A 113 -15.28 -24.21 -17.89
N GLY A 114 -14.68 -23.08 -18.24
CA GLY A 114 -14.87 -22.43 -19.53
C GLY A 114 -14.36 -23.27 -20.70
N VAL A 115 -13.14 -23.84 -20.55
CA VAL A 115 -12.56 -24.72 -21.58
C VAL A 115 -13.41 -25.98 -21.81
N ALA A 116 -13.92 -26.61 -20.74
CA ALA A 116 -14.81 -27.77 -20.85
C ALA A 116 -16.14 -27.43 -21.54
N GLN A 117 -16.74 -26.28 -21.22
CA GLN A 117 -17.96 -25.81 -21.88
C GLN A 117 -17.75 -25.58 -23.38
N SER A 118 -16.63 -24.97 -23.78
CA SER A 118 -16.30 -24.77 -25.19
C SER A 118 -16.11 -26.10 -25.92
N LEU A 119 -15.42 -27.07 -25.31
CA LEU A 119 -15.20 -28.40 -25.92
C LEU A 119 -16.53 -29.13 -26.18
N VAL A 120 -17.42 -29.16 -25.18
CA VAL A 120 -18.74 -29.79 -25.32
C VAL A 120 -19.60 -29.08 -26.38
N GLY A 121 -19.57 -27.74 -26.40
CA GLY A 121 -20.28 -26.95 -27.39
C GLY A 121 -19.79 -27.22 -28.82
N SER A 122 -18.47 -27.31 -29.03
CA SER A 122 -17.89 -27.65 -30.32
C SER A 122 -18.26 -29.05 -30.79
N VAL A 123 -18.26 -30.04 -29.89
CA VAL A 123 -18.67 -31.41 -30.21
C VAL A 123 -20.14 -31.46 -30.61
N LEU A 124 -21.04 -30.83 -29.85
CA LEU A 124 -22.47 -30.76 -30.18
C LEU A 124 -22.72 -30.08 -31.52
N PHE A 125 -21.99 -29.00 -31.83
CA PHE A 125 -22.13 -28.30 -33.10
C PHE A 125 -21.75 -29.18 -34.30
N VAL A 126 -20.66 -29.94 -34.19
CA VAL A 126 -20.24 -30.91 -35.22
C VAL A 126 -21.30 -31.99 -35.41
N PHE A 127 -21.87 -32.52 -34.32
CA PHE A 127 -22.96 -33.50 -34.41
C PHE A 127 -24.21 -32.92 -35.07
N LEU A 128 -24.60 -31.69 -34.72
CA LEU A 128 -25.76 -31.01 -35.33
C LEU A 128 -25.58 -30.81 -36.84
N LEU A 129 -24.39 -30.37 -37.25
CA LEU A 129 -24.02 -30.25 -38.66
C LEU A 129 -24.07 -31.60 -39.37
N GLY A 130 -23.50 -32.65 -38.77
CA GLY A 130 -23.54 -34.01 -39.30
C GLY A 130 -24.98 -34.50 -39.48
N PHE A 131 -25.85 -34.26 -38.50
CA PHE A 131 -27.26 -34.64 -38.56
C PHE A 131 -28.01 -33.87 -39.65
N LEU A 132 -27.73 -32.57 -39.80
CA LEU A 132 -28.35 -31.74 -40.84
C LEU A 132 -27.92 -32.21 -42.24
N VAL A 133 -26.63 -32.47 -42.45
CA VAL A 133 -26.11 -33.01 -43.72
C VAL A 133 -26.73 -34.37 -44.01
N PHE A 134 -26.78 -35.27 -43.02
CA PHE A 134 -27.41 -36.57 -43.16
C PHE A 134 -28.90 -36.45 -43.51
N PHE A 135 -29.63 -35.55 -42.85
CA PHE A 135 -31.04 -35.33 -43.10
C PHE A 135 -31.29 -34.74 -44.50
N THR A 136 -30.49 -33.77 -44.94
CA THR A 136 -30.56 -33.23 -46.31
C THR A 136 -30.27 -34.30 -47.35
N TRP A 137 -29.27 -35.14 -47.10
CA TRP A 137 -28.94 -36.25 -48.01
C TRP A 137 -30.06 -37.31 -48.02
N SER A 138 -30.60 -37.67 -46.86
CA SER A 138 -31.69 -38.64 -46.68
C SER A 138 -33.06 -38.19 -47.21
N LEU A 139 -33.32 -36.89 -47.31
CA LEU A 139 -34.54 -36.38 -47.94
C LEU A 139 -34.42 -36.37 -49.47
N ASN A 140 -33.21 -36.17 -50.00
CA ASN A 140 -32.98 -36.08 -51.44
C ASN A 140 -32.75 -37.45 -52.10
N GLN A 141 -32.12 -38.38 -51.38
CA GLN A 141 -32.01 -39.80 -51.75
C GLN A 141 -32.88 -40.57 -50.76
N GLY A 142 -34.00 -41.13 -51.23
CA GLY A 142 -35.02 -41.71 -50.34
C GLY A 142 -34.41 -42.59 -49.24
N ALA A 143 -34.85 -42.39 -47.99
CA ALA A 143 -34.22 -42.91 -46.76
C ALA A 143 -33.82 -44.40 -46.80
N LYS A 144 -34.51 -45.22 -47.60
CA LYS A 144 -34.18 -46.63 -47.84
C LYS A 144 -32.78 -46.79 -48.45
N GLN A 145 -32.44 -46.05 -49.51
CA GLN A 145 -31.16 -46.17 -50.23
C GLN A 145 -29.96 -45.73 -49.37
N VAL A 146 -30.15 -44.70 -48.53
CA VAL A 146 -29.11 -44.19 -47.62
C VAL A 146 -28.76 -45.21 -46.53
N ILE A 147 -29.77 -45.86 -45.93
CA ILE A 147 -29.56 -46.89 -44.91
C ILE A 147 -28.89 -48.11 -45.53
N GLU A 148 -29.33 -48.52 -46.72
CA GLU A 148 -28.74 -49.65 -47.43
C GLU A 148 -27.26 -49.39 -47.80
N GLN A 149 -26.91 -48.16 -48.20
CA GLN A 149 -25.55 -47.81 -48.61
C GLN A 149 -24.57 -47.55 -47.44
N VAL A 150 -25.02 -46.98 -46.33
CA VAL A 150 -24.16 -46.67 -45.16
C VAL A 150 -23.93 -47.92 -44.30
N PHE A 151 -24.93 -48.78 -44.17
CA PHE A 151 -24.87 -49.97 -43.33
C PHE A 151 -24.67 -51.28 -44.11
N ASP A 152 -24.63 -51.21 -45.45
CA ASP A 152 -24.50 -52.36 -46.37
C ASP A 152 -25.53 -53.47 -46.09
N VAL A 153 -26.79 -53.08 -45.93
CA VAL A 153 -27.91 -53.98 -45.63
C VAL A 153 -28.99 -53.80 -46.70
N VAL A 154 -29.79 -54.83 -47.01
CA VAL A 154 -30.92 -54.72 -47.97
C VAL A 154 -32.24 -54.84 -47.22
N ILE A 155 -33.14 -53.85 -47.33
CA ILE A 155 -34.43 -53.86 -46.62
C ILE A 155 -35.49 -54.54 -47.49
N THR A 156 -35.84 -55.78 -47.13
CA THR A 156 -36.94 -56.54 -47.75
C THR A 156 -38.28 -56.19 -47.08
N ASP A 157 -39.24 -55.70 -47.87
CA ASP A 157 -40.60 -55.45 -47.40
C ASP A 157 -41.35 -56.79 -47.30
N SER A 158 -41.64 -57.26 -46.08
CA SER A 158 -42.44 -58.45 -45.87
C SER A 158 -43.93 -58.13 -45.95
N HIS A 159 -44.47 -58.04 -47.17
CA HIS A 159 -45.90 -58.19 -47.41
C HIS A 159 -46.13 -59.46 -48.24
N SER A 160 -46.46 -60.55 -47.54
CA SER A 160 -47.15 -61.70 -48.10
C SER A 160 -48.58 -61.70 -47.58
N THR A 161 -49.52 -61.78 -48.54
CA THR A 161 -50.99 -61.86 -48.45
C THR A 161 -51.75 -60.53 -48.33
#